data_AF-A0A955YH57-F1
#
_entry.id   AF-A0A955YH57-F1
#
_cell.length_a   1.000
_cell.length_b   1.000
_cell.length_c   1.000
_cell.angle_alpha   90.00
_cell.angle_beta   90.00
_cell.angle_gamma   90.00
#
_symmetry.space_group_name_H-M   'P 1'
#
loop_
_entity.id
_entity.type
_entity.pdbx_description
1 polymer ?
#
loop_
_entity_poly.entity_id
_entity_poly.type
_entity_poly.pdbx_seq_one_letter_code
_entity_poly.pdbx_strand_id
1 'polypeptide(L)'
;MATRPALPVLWLAASLGLGALGARLPDAHGALPPAYGGTAVLPADGALVRPLPGDALTPLAAALESAVYDTLYTTDGNGRLVPLLAAEMPTRAGGELRITLREGLRVHGGASLTAAHVVESLDAARRGRHEWLLAGIPVVRARGPLELGLRTQLSAREVAHRLSASPLAIVVQQGVPRGTGPFVVDVQPNGHLRLRGTRFAARGAPYLRELQVVAARSSADELRAFELGELHAAFVGTRGSPEVQARTLSPVLLIPNRSRGALASAAVRAAVEGALDRARLERVGVVPGAQLGVSLPAWQHPGAASARAGGPLRILVAAEDPFERRVADALAAQLDARGFTVQVVGVGRRELAERVRGGVWELRLATLFPPLSGDRPLVAAAFAATGQNERARALAERTLRGDTDARSVDVAAWVLGGRQQVLYHRATLHGASFDALGRLRLDALHRPREVLGAGAPSKGRARTREQDAARAPTPRRARP
;
A
#
# COMPACT_ATOMS: atom_id res chain seq x y z
N MET A 1 53.85 -66.83 22.69
CA MET A 1 54.03 -66.49 21.27
C MET A 1 52.66 -66.25 20.67
N ALA A 2 52.51 -65.16 19.93
CA ALA A 2 51.28 -64.44 19.66
C ALA A 2 50.17 -65.25 18.95
N THR A 3 48.91 -65.02 19.34
CA THR A 3 47.78 -64.82 18.40
C THR A 3 46.60 -64.11 19.08
N ARG A 4 46.19 -63.02 18.43
CA ARG A 4 45.09 -62.04 18.61
C ARG A 4 43.88 -62.43 19.49
N PRO A 5 43.34 -61.50 20.32
CA PRO A 5 42.01 -61.66 20.89
C PRO A 5 40.92 -61.03 20.00
N ALA A 6 39.80 -61.75 19.97
CA ALA A 6 38.50 -61.32 19.48
C ALA A 6 37.88 -60.27 20.43
N LEU A 7 37.03 -59.42 19.87
CA LEU A 7 36.19 -58.48 20.61
C LEU A 7 35.25 -59.19 21.58
N PRO A 8 35.02 -58.60 22.77
CA PRO A 8 33.71 -58.67 23.39
C PRO A 8 33.15 -57.28 23.67
N VAL A 9 31.84 -57.20 23.44
CA VAL A 9 30.91 -56.15 23.84
C VAL A 9 31.02 -55.91 25.34
N LEU A 10 31.25 -54.67 25.76
CA LEU A 10 30.98 -54.23 27.12
C LEU A 10 30.16 -52.93 27.08
N TRP A 11 28.98 -53.02 27.67
CA TRP A 11 28.10 -51.89 27.99
C TRP A 11 28.71 -51.03 29.08
N LEU A 12 28.75 -49.71 28.89
CA LEU A 12 28.71 -48.73 29.98
C LEU A 12 28.19 -47.39 29.48
N ALA A 13 27.41 -46.77 30.36
CA ALA A 13 26.39 -45.79 30.09
C ALA A 13 26.87 -44.33 30.06
N ALA A 14 25.94 -43.49 29.57
CA ALA A 14 25.74 -42.08 29.92
C ALA A 14 26.59 -41.01 29.22
N SER A 15 25.97 -40.39 28.21
CA SER A 15 25.95 -38.93 28.12
C SER A 15 24.71 -38.48 27.33
N LEU A 16 23.80 -37.80 28.02
CA LEU A 16 22.65 -37.08 27.49
C LEU A 16 23.13 -35.99 26.50
N GLY A 17 22.99 -36.25 25.21
CA GLY A 17 23.08 -35.23 24.17
C GLY A 17 21.69 -34.66 23.89
N LEU A 18 21.36 -33.51 24.49
CA LEU A 18 20.23 -32.68 24.10
C LEU A 18 20.51 -32.15 22.68
N GLY A 19 20.08 -32.88 21.66
CA GLY A 19 19.98 -32.39 20.30
C GLY A 19 18.77 -31.46 20.18
N ALA A 20 18.94 -30.20 20.55
CA ALA A 20 17.95 -29.18 20.26
C ALA A 20 17.90 -28.96 18.74
N LEU A 21 16.87 -29.56 18.12
CA LEU A 21 16.38 -29.19 16.79
C LEU A 21 16.22 -27.67 16.74
N GLY A 22 17.03 -27.02 15.91
CA GLY A 22 16.92 -25.61 15.59
C GLY A 22 15.63 -25.32 14.83
N ALA A 23 14.53 -25.15 15.56
CA ALA A 23 13.38 -24.41 15.07
C ALA A 23 13.83 -22.95 14.87
N ARG A 24 14.11 -22.56 13.62
CA ARG A 24 14.21 -21.15 13.26
C ARG A 24 12.85 -20.51 13.54
N LEU A 25 12.77 -19.79 14.65
CA LEU A 25 11.68 -18.87 14.95
C LEU A 25 11.53 -17.89 13.77
N PRO A 26 10.30 -17.44 13.46
CA PRO A 26 10.08 -16.40 12.47
C PRO A 26 10.89 -15.15 12.83
N ASP A 27 11.36 -14.42 11.82
CA ASP A 27 11.99 -13.11 11.99
C ASP A 27 11.05 -12.21 12.81
N ALA A 28 11.28 -12.15 14.12
CA ALA A 28 10.89 -11.02 14.91
C ALA A 28 11.63 -9.84 14.27
N HIS A 29 10.90 -8.91 13.65
CA HIS A 29 11.45 -7.62 13.28
C HIS A 29 11.99 -6.99 14.57
N GLY A 30 13.28 -7.20 14.79
CA GLY A 30 13.97 -7.00 16.05
C GLY A 30 13.72 -5.58 16.50
N ALA A 31 13.33 -5.43 17.77
CA ALA A 31 13.26 -4.15 18.42
C ALA A 31 14.58 -3.40 18.16
N LEU A 32 14.51 -2.33 17.36
CA LEU A 32 15.63 -1.42 17.24
C LEU A 32 16.02 -0.93 18.63
N PRO A 33 17.29 -0.56 18.86
CA PRO A 33 17.72 0.02 20.13
C PRO A 33 16.75 1.11 20.61
N PRO A 34 16.53 1.29 21.92
CA PRO A 34 15.61 2.31 22.47
C PRO A 34 15.95 3.75 22.07
N ALA A 35 17.07 3.98 21.39
CA ALA A 35 17.45 5.24 20.76
C ALA A 35 16.73 5.50 19.42
N TYR A 36 15.90 4.60 18.91
CA TYR A 36 15.13 4.81 17.68
C TYR A 36 13.64 5.04 17.96
N GLY A 37 13.05 5.92 17.15
CA GLY A 37 11.68 6.42 17.29
C GLY A 37 11.64 7.93 17.14
N GLY A 38 10.48 8.49 16.83
CA GLY A 38 10.37 9.94 16.62
C GLY A 38 9.20 10.31 15.73
N THR A 39 9.29 11.52 15.18
CA THR A 39 8.34 12.03 14.19
C THR A 39 9.03 12.17 12.83
N ALA A 40 8.32 11.80 11.77
CA ALA A 40 8.72 12.09 10.40
C ALA A 40 7.64 12.92 9.70
N VAL A 41 8.07 13.74 8.75
CA VAL A 41 7.21 14.62 7.96
C VAL A 41 7.48 14.35 6.48
N LEU A 42 6.45 13.94 5.77
CA LEU A 42 6.50 13.55 4.36
C LEU A 42 5.53 14.46 3.57
N PRO A 43 5.81 14.80 2.32
CA PRO A 43 4.84 15.46 1.45
C PRO A 43 3.78 14.47 0.97
N ALA A 44 2.64 14.99 0.53
CA ALA A 44 1.67 14.24 -0.25
C ALA A 44 2.05 14.19 -1.73
N ASP A 45 1.67 13.11 -2.41
CA ASP A 45 1.80 12.95 -3.87
C ASP A 45 0.47 13.18 -4.62
N GLY A 46 -0.53 13.73 -3.93
CA GLY A 46 -1.89 14.00 -4.40
C GLY A 46 -2.76 14.57 -3.27
N ALA A 47 -4.06 14.73 -3.51
CA ALA A 47 -4.96 15.21 -2.45
C ALA A 47 -5.04 14.21 -1.28
N LEU A 48 -5.02 14.74 -0.05
CA LEU A 48 -5.09 13.92 1.16
C LEU A 48 -6.53 13.78 1.62
N VAL A 49 -6.95 12.53 1.79
CA VAL A 49 -8.21 12.14 2.43
C VAL A 49 -7.94 11.02 3.41
N ARG A 50 -8.93 10.70 4.26
CA ARG A 50 -8.84 9.50 5.10
C ARG A 50 -8.67 8.27 4.19
N PRO A 51 -7.62 7.45 4.39
CA PRO A 51 -7.43 6.25 3.59
C PRO A 51 -8.54 5.24 3.89
N LEU A 52 -8.98 4.54 2.84
CA LEU A 52 -9.95 3.44 2.90
C LEU A 52 -9.46 2.33 1.97
N PRO A 53 -9.53 1.05 2.34
CA PRO A 53 -9.02 -0.01 1.49
C PRO A 53 -9.62 0.00 0.07
N GLY A 54 -8.75 -0.02 -0.93
CA GLY A 54 -9.16 -0.04 -2.34
C GLY A 54 -9.52 1.33 -2.89
N ASP A 55 -9.26 2.40 -2.14
CA ASP A 55 -9.51 3.76 -2.60
C ASP A 55 -8.25 4.46 -3.15
N ALA A 56 -7.10 3.82 -3.17
CA ALA A 56 -5.86 4.47 -3.57
C ALA A 56 -5.91 4.94 -5.03
N LEU A 57 -5.49 6.20 -5.23
CA LEU A 57 -5.23 6.81 -6.54
C LEU A 57 -3.73 7.09 -6.74
N THR A 58 -2.95 7.13 -5.67
CA THR A 58 -1.51 7.36 -5.69
C THR A 58 -0.78 6.26 -4.90
N PRO A 59 0.51 5.99 -5.19
CA PRO A 59 1.28 5.01 -4.42
C PRO A 59 1.39 5.36 -2.92
N LEU A 60 1.46 6.65 -2.54
CA LEU A 60 1.40 7.03 -1.12
C LEU A 60 0.02 6.76 -0.52
N ALA A 61 -1.08 7.00 -1.24
CA ALA A 61 -2.42 6.65 -0.75
C ALA A 61 -2.54 5.15 -0.47
N ALA A 62 -1.98 4.30 -1.33
CA ALA A 62 -1.92 2.84 -1.12
C ALA A 62 -1.06 2.47 0.11
N ALA A 63 0.03 3.20 0.35
CA ALA A 63 0.85 3.04 1.56
C ALA A 63 0.11 3.48 2.84
N LEU A 64 -0.69 4.55 2.76
CA LEU A 64 -1.51 5.03 3.87
C LEU A 64 -2.62 4.04 4.22
N GLU A 65 -3.26 3.42 3.23
CA GLU A 65 -4.22 2.33 3.46
C GLU A 65 -3.57 1.17 4.20
N SER A 66 -2.40 0.72 3.73
CA SER A 66 -1.68 -0.39 4.36
C SER A 66 -1.07 -0.02 5.72
N ALA A 67 -0.93 1.26 6.05
CA ALA A 67 -0.49 1.70 7.38
C ALA A 67 -1.63 1.67 8.42
N VAL A 68 -2.89 1.71 7.97
CA VAL A 68 -4.07 1.84 8.83
C VAL A 68 -4.84 0.52 8.95
N TYR A 69 -4.95 -0.26 7.88
CA TYR A 69 -5.77 -1.47 7.84
C TYR A 69 -4.93 -2.72 7.56
N ASP A 70 -5.38 -3.87 8.08
CA ASP A 70 -4.76 -5.17 7.85
C ASP A 70 -5.74 -6.13 7.17
N THR A 71 -5.19 -7.06 6.40
CA THR A 71 -5.88 -8.18 5.77
C THR A 71 -5.85 -9.44 6.65
N LEU A 72 -6.67 -10.45 6.35
CA LEU A 72 -6.66 -11.71 7.10
C LEU A 72 -5.33 -12.47 6.97
N TYR A 73 -4.76 -12.41 5.78
CA TYR A 73 -3.49 -13.03 5.40
C TYR A 73 -2.57 -11.98 4.79
N THR A 74 -1.28 -12.25 4.70
CA THR A 74 -0.31 -11.38 4.03
C THR A 74 0.75 -12.23 3.33
N THR A 75 1.56 -11.60 2.50
CA THR A 75 2.77 -12.20 1.96
C THR A 75 3.97 -11.66 2.72
N ASP A 76 4.89 -12.53 3.15
CA ASP A 76 6.14 -12.13 3.79
C ASP A 76 7.18 -11.63 2.77
N GLY A 77 8.35 -11.19 3.26
CA GLY A 77 9.43 -10.67 2.41
C GLY A 77 9.98 -11.68 1.40
N ASN A 78 9.73 -12.98 1.59
CA ASN A 78 10.14 -14.05 0.69
C ASN A 78 9.04 -14.44 -0.31
N GLY A 79 7.94 -13.69 -0.36
CA GLY A 79 6.82 -14.02 -1.23
C GLY A 79 5.93 -15.15 -0.69
N ARG A 80 6.10 -15.59 0.56
CA ARG A 80 5.31 -16.67 1.14
C ARG A 80 4.05 -16.13 1.80
N LEU A 81 2.93 -16.78 1.51
CA LEU A 81 1.64 -16.50 2.13
C LEU A 81 1.62 -16.95 3.59
N VAL A 82 1.30 -16.03 4.50
CA VAL A 82 1.26 -16.26 5.95
C VAL A 82 0.01 -15.63 6.59
N PRO A 83 -0.48 -16.15 7.73
CA PRO A 83 -1.57 -15.53 8.49
C PRO A 83 -1.19 -14.15 9.03
N LEU A 84 -2.14 -13.22 9.08
CA LEU A 84 -1.95 -11.90 9.70
C LEU A 84 -2.97 -11.63 10.81
N LEU A 85 -4.25 -11.44 10.47
CA LEU A 85 -5.34 -11.40 11.46
C LEU A 85 -5.91 -12.80 11.72
N ALA A 86 -5.81 -13.70 10.75
CA ALA A 86 -6.06 -15.11 10.98
C ALA A 86 -4.97 -15.70 11.90
N ALA A 87 -5.34 -16.66 12.73
CA ALA A 87 -4.41 -17.40 13.59
C ALA A 87 -3.56 -18.38 12.77
N GLU A 88 -4.15 -18.97 11.73
CA GLU A 88 -3.55 -19.99 10.89
C GLU A 88 -4.11 -19.97 9.46
N MET A 89 -3.55 -20.81 8.59
CA MET A 89 -4.09 -21.03 7.24
C MET A 89 -5.50 -21.65 7.33
N PRO A 90 -6.40 -21.39 6.37
CA PRO A 90 -7.75 -21.93 6.43
C PRO A 90 -7.73 -23.46 6.45
N THR A 91 -8.58 -24.06 7.28
CA THR A 91 -8.69 -25.52 7.40
C THR A 91 -10.03 -25.98 6.85
N ARG A 92 -10.08 -27.19 6.26
CA ARG A 92 -11.32 -27.76 5.74
C ARG A 92 -11.92 -28.71 6.78
N ALA A 93 -13.13 -28.43 7.25
CA ALA A 93 -13.81 -29.22 8.27
C ALA A 93 -15.31 -29.32 7.96
N GLY A 94 -15.85 -30.53 7.92
CA GLY A 94 -17.30 -30.76 7.69
C GLY A 94 -17.81 -30.21 6.35
N GLY A 95 -17.00 -30.23 5.30
CA GLY A 95 -17.35 -29.69 3.97
C GLY A 95 -17.33 -28.16 3.86
N GLU A 96 -16.92 -27.46 4.92
CA GLU A 96 -16.76 -26.00 4.96
C GLU A 96 -15.28 -25.66 5.20
N LEU A 97 -14.83 -24.52 4.68
CA LEU A 97 -13.54 -23.95 5.02
C LEU A 97 -13.70 -23.04 6.25
N ARG A 98 -12.86 -23.22 7.26
CA ARG A 98 -12.86 -22.43 8.49
C ARG A 98 -11.63 -21.53 8.55
N ILE A 99 -11.84 -20.32 9.03
CA ILE A 99 -10.80 -19.33 9.29
C ILE A 99 -11.00 -18.88 10.75
N THR A 100 -9.98 -19.08 11.57
CA THR A 100 -9.97 -18.64 12.97
C THR A 100 -9.16 -17.35 13.09
N LEU A 101 -9.72 -16.34 13.73
CA LEU A 101 -9.02 -15.10 14.04
C LEU A 101 -8.09 -15.26 15.24
N ARG A 102 -7.00 -14.52 15.27
CA ARG A 102 -6.13 -14.44 16.45
C ARG A 102 -6.91 -13.89 17.64
N GLU A 103 -6.62 -14.43 18.81
CA GLU A 103 -7.15 -13.89 20.06
C GLU A 103 -6.55 -12.52 20.38
N GLY A 104 -7.31 -11.69 21.10
CA GLY A 104 -6.84 -10.40 21.61
C GLY A 104 -6.64 -9.30 20.55
N LEU A 105 -7.04 -9.52 19.29
CA LEU A 105 -6.97 -8.49 18.25
C LEU A 105 -7.79 -7.25 18.65
N ARG A 106 -7.15 -6.08 18.56
CA ARG A 106 -7.76 -4.79 18.88
C ARG A 106 -7.83 -3.91 17.64
N VAL A 107 -8.96 -3.25 17.46
CA VAL A 107 -9.08 -2.17 16.49
C VAL A 107 -8.56 -0.86 17.09
N HIS A 108 -8.27 0.12 16.24
CA HIS A 108 -7.97 1.48 16.67
C HIS A 108 -9.08 1.99 17.60
N GLY A 109 -8.71 2.44 18.80
CA GLY A 109 -9.66 2.80 19.85
C GLY A 109 -9.94 1.71 20.90
N GLY A 110 -9.36 0.51 20.75
CA GLY A 110 -9.28 -0.49 21.82
C GLY A 110 -10.42 -1.52 21.89
N ALA A 111 -11.43 -1.42 21.03
CA ALA A 111 -12.46 -2.47 20.92
C ALA A 111 -11.85 -3.76 20.33
N SER A 112 -12.45 -4.92 20.64
CA SER A 112 -12.01 -6.20 20.09
C SER A 112 -12.46 -6.36 18.64
N LEU A 113 -11.56 -6.84 17.78
CA LEU A 113 -11.93 -7.29 16.44
C LEU A 113 -12.67 -8.63 16.55
N THR A 114 -13.70 -8.83 15.73
CA THR A 114 -14.54 -10.04 15.74
C THR A 114 -14.79 -10.51 14.31
N ALA A 115 -15.23 -11.76 14.16
CA ALA A 115 -15.63 -12.33 12.88
C ALA A 115 -16.76 -11.53 12.20
N ALA A 116 -17.67 -10.92 12.97
CA ALA A 116 -18.73 -10.08 12.42
C ALA A 116 -18.19 -8.88 11.64
N HIS A 117 -17.17 -8.20 12.18
CA HIS A 117 -16.51 -7.07 11.49
C HIS A 117 -15.82 -7.51 10.19
N VAL A 118 -15.25 -8.70 10.18
CA VAL A 118 -14.63 -9.28 8.96
C VAL A 118 -15.68 -9.55 7.90
N VAL A 119 -16.81 -10.16 8.27
CA VAL A 119 -17.93 -10.42 7.35
C VAL A 119 -18.43 -9.11 6.75
N GLU A 120 -18.67 -8.09 7.57
CA GLU A 120 -19.12 -6.77 7.12
C GLU A 120 -18.15 -6.13 6.11
N SER A 121 -16.85 -6.19 6.40
CA SER A 121 -15.80 -5.67 5.51
C SER A 121 -15.79 -6.37 4.15
N LEU A 122 -15.85 -7.71 4.16
CA LEU A 122 -15.86 -8.51 2.93
C LEU A 122 -17.14 -8.29 2.12
N ASP A 123 -18.27 -8.10 2.77
CA ASP A 123 -19.53 -7.79 2.10
C ASP A 123 -19.55 -6.37 1.52
N ALA A 124 -18.92 -5.41 2.20
CA ALA A 124 -18.68 -4.08 1.63
C ALA A 124 -17.78 -4.15 0.39
N ALA A 125 -16.67 -4.89 0.45
CA ALA A 125 -15.77 -5.07 -0.68
C ALA A 125 -16.46 -5.71 -1.90
N ARG A 126 -17.40 -6.63 -1.66
CA ARG A 126 -18.21 -7.31 -2.69
C ARG A 126 -19.20 -6.39 -3.41
N ARG A 127 -19.57 -5.25 -2.80
CA ARG A 127 -20.34 -4.18 -3.43
C ARG A 127 -19.45 -3.09 -4.05
N GLY A 128 -18.13 -3.20 -3.86
CA GLY A 128 -17.14 -2.23 -4.30
C GLY A 128 -16.51 -2.57 -5.65
N ARG A 129 -15.59 -1.71 -6.08
CA ARG A 129 -14.84 -1.83 -7.35
C ARG A 129 -13.91 -3.05 -7.44
N HIS A 130 -13.61 -3.67 -6.30
CA HIS A 130 -12.67 -4.78 -6.17
C HIS A 130 -13.37 -6.12 -5.93
N GLU A 131 -14.67 -6.20 -6.19
CA GLU A 131 -15.48 -7.42 -5.99
C GLU A 131 -14.89 -8.65 -6.70
N TRP A 132 -14.22 -8.44 -7.83
CA TRP A 132 -13.59 -9.51 -8.63
C TRP A 132 -12.52 -10.29 -7.84
N LEU A 133 -11.92 -9.70 -6.79
CA LEU A 133 -11.00 -10.39 -5.88
C LEU A 133 -11.69 -11.46 -5.03
N LEU A 134 -13.01 -11.38 -4.87
CA LEU A 134 -13.85 -12.32 -4.14
C LEU A 134 -14.52 -13.35 -5.06
N ALA A 135 -14.16 -13.40 -6.35
CA ALA A 135 -14.60 -14.46 -7.26
C ALA A 135 -14.39 -15.83 -6.60
N GLY A 136 -15.32 -16.78 -6.73
CA GLY A 136 -15.26 -18.10 -6.09
C GLY A 136 -15.25 -18.12 -4.54
N ILE A 137 -15.23 -16.97 -3.86
CA ILE A 137 -15.37 -16.85 -2.41
C ILE A 137 -16.81 -16.37 -2.14
N PRO A 138 -17.73 -17.28 -1.74
CA PRO A 138 -19.09 -16.88 -1.44
C PRO A 138 -19.15 -16.04 -0.16
N VAL A 139 -20.37 -15.70 0.25
CA VAL A 139 -20.61 -15.00 1.52
C VAL A 139 -20.00 -15.80 2.67
N VAL A 140 -19.11 -15.14 3.41
CA VAL A 140 -18.46 -15.68 4.60
C VAL A 140 -19.41 -15.45 5.78
N ARG A 141 -19.53 -16.43 6.68
CA ARG A 141 -20.41 -16.34 7.85
C ARG A 141 -19.60 -16.39 9.13
N ALA A 142 -19.97 -15.56 10.10
CA ALA A 142 -19.47 -15.70 11.46
C ALA A 142 -20.10 -16.94 12.09
N ARG A 143 -19.26 -17.84 12.62
CA ARG A 143 -19.66 -19.04 13.38
C ARG A 143 -19.51 -18.85 14.90
N GLY A 144 -18.93 -17.73 15.29
CA GLY A 144 -18.71 -17.28 16.66
C GLY A 144 -17.98 -15.94 16.66
N PRO A 145 -17.45 -15.48 17.80
CA PRO A 145 -16.75 -14.20 17.88
C PRO A 145 -15.44 -14.18 17.08
N LEU A 146 -14.76 -15.32 16.92
CA LEU A 146 -13.45 -15.42 16.25
C LEU A 146 -13.45 -16.38 15.06
N GLU A 147 -14.54 -17.09 14.80
CA GLU A 147 -14.60 -18.11 13.75
C GLU A 147 -15.41 -17.64 12.55
N LEU A 148 -14.86 -17.87 11.36
CA LEU A 148 -15.47 -17.62 10.06
C LEU A 148 -15.62 -18.95 9.31
N GLY A 149 -16.74 -19.11 8.62
CA GLY A 149 -17.04 -20.27 7.77
C GLY A 149 -17.43 -19.86 6.37
N LEU A 150 -16.94 -20.59 5.36
CA LEU A 150 -17.36 -20.44 3.97
C LEU A 150 -17.34 -21.77 3.22
N ARG A 151 -18.32 -21.96 2.33
CA ARG A 151 -18.40 -23.16 1.47
C ARG A 151 -17.89 -22.84 0.09
N THR A 152 -16.68 -23.29 -0.25
CA THR A 152 -16.09 -23.02 -1.56
C THR A 152 -15.38 -24.25 -2.12
N GLN A 153 -15.25 -24.28 -3.45
CA GLN A 153 -14.46 -25.25 -4.20
C GLN A 153 -12.98 -24.83 -4.29
N LEU A 154 -12.64 -23.63 -3.85
CA LEU A 154 -11.26 -23.17 -3.74
C LEU A 154 -10.52 -23.93 -2.65
N SER A 155 -9.23 -24.15 -2.88
CA SER A 155 -8.31 -24.65 -1.87
C SER A 155 -8.08 -23.61 -0.76
N ALA A 156 -7.64 -24.07 0.41
CA ALA A 156 -7.27 -23.20 1.53
C ALA A 156 -6.25 -22.12 1.13
N ARG A 157 -5.26 -22.49 0.30
CA ARG A 157 -4.23 -21.58 -0.20
C ARG A 157 -4.80 -20.52 -1.16
N GLU A 158 -5.71 -20.90 -2.06
CA GLU A 158 -6.39 -19.95 -2.97
C GLU A 158 -7.22 -18.93 -2.20
N VAL A 159 -7.96 -19.37 -1.19
CA VAL A 159 -8.76 -18.47 -0.33
C VAL A 159 -7.86 -17.52 0.44
N ALA A 160 -6.83 -18.03 1.12
CA ALA A 160 -5.90 -17.19 1.87
C ALA A 160 -5.15 -16.18 0.97
N HIS A 161 -4.76 -16.60 -0.25
CA HIS A 161 -4.10 -15.71 -1.20
C HIS A 161 -5.02 -14.58 -1.67
N ARG A 162 -6.32 -14.82 -1.89
CA ARG A 162 -7.24 -13.73 -2.23
C ARG A 162 -7.48 -12.81 -1.04
N LEU A 163 -7.66 -13.38 0.14
CA LEU A 163 -7.88 -12.63 1.39
C LEU A 163 -6.62 -11.94 1.93
N SER A 164 -5.48 -12.01 1.22
CA SER A 164 -4.32 -11.15 1.44
C SER A 164 -4.28 -9.91 0.54
N ALA A 165 -5.27 -9.73 -0.34
CA ALA A 165 -5.30 -8.60 -1.26
C ALA A 165 -5.56 -7.30 -0.51
N SER A 166 -4.76 -6.26 -0.80
CA SER A 166 -4.82 -4.99 -0.07
C SER A 166 -6.21 -4.32 -0.06
N PRO A 167 -7.04 -4.39 -1.13
CA PRO A 167 -8.38 -3.80 -1.10
C PRO A 167 -9.39 -4.56 -0.21
N LEU A 168 -9.03 -5.75 0.29
CA LEU A 168 -9.86 -6.57 1.18
C LEU A 168 -9.45 -6.43 2.65
N ALA A 169 -8.67 -5.40 3.00
CA ALA A 169 -8.31 -5.13 4.38
C ALA A 169 -9.56 -4.83 5.23
N ILE A 170 -9.50 -5.20 6.50
CA ILE A 170 -10.64 -5.18 7.42
C ILE A 170 -10.85 -3.77 7.97
N VAL A 171 -12.08 -3.27 7.84
CA VAL A 171 -12.51 -1.95 8.29
C VAL A 171 -13.66 -2.11 9.28
N VAL A 172 -13.49 -1.57 10.48
CA VAL A 172 -14.56 -1.52 11.47
C VAL A 172 -15.26 -0.17 11.39
N GLN A 173 -16.52 -0.19 10.99
CA GLN A 173 -17.34 1.00 10.75
C GLN A 173 -18.10 1.39 12.02
N GLN A 174 -17.47 2.18 12.88
CA GLN A 174 -18.08 2.74 14.11
C GLN A 174 -18.04 4.27 14.07
N GLY A 175 -18.75 4.85 13.10
CA GLY A 175 -18.77 6.29 12.81
C GLY A 175 -17.56 6.76 12.01
N VAL A 176 -16.36 6.56 12.56
CA VAL A 176 -15.09 6.78 11.83
C VAL A 176 -14.48 5.41 11.49
N PRO A 177 -14.07 5.19 10.23
CA PRO A 177 -13.38 3.97 9.82
C PRO A 177 -12.14 3.71 10.68
N ARG A 178 -12.09 2.52 11.28
CA ARG A 178 -10.99 2.06 12.14
C ARG A 178 -10.38 0.78 11.58
N GLY A 179 -9.07 0.66 11.70
CA GLY A 179 -8.33 -0.54 11.31
C GLY A 179 -7.61 -1.17 12.49
N THR A 180 -6.68 -2.07 12.18
CA THR A 180 -5.82 -2.77 13.14
C THR A 180 -4.33 -2.53 12.88
N GLY A 181 -4.02 -1.70 11.87
CA GLY A 181 -2.68 -1.46 11.39
C GLY A 181 -1.82 -0.61 12.35
N PRO A 182 -0.54 -0.43 12.02
CA PRO A 182 0.44 0.26 12.86
C PRO A 182 0.11 1.71 13.22
N PHE A 183 -0.68 2.40 12.40
CA PHE A 183 -0.99 3.81 12.61
C PHE A 183 -2.50 4.10 12.70
N VAL A 184 -2.87 4.96 13.64
CA VAL A 184 -4.18 5.61 13.70
C VAL A 184 -4.10 6.93 12.93
N VAL A 185 -4.99 7.12 11.95
CA VAL A 185 -4.99 8.31 11.09
C VAL A 185 -6.03 9.35 11.52
N ASP A 186 -5.57 10.59 11.68
CA ASP A 186 -6.37 11.77 11.95
C ASP A 186 -6.22 12.76 10.78
N VAL A 187 -7.33 13.10 10.11
CA VAL A 187 -7.37 14.17 9.10
C VAL A 187 -7.40 15.51 9.83
N GLN A 188 -6.42 16.37 9.55
CA GLN A 188 -6.29 17.67 10.19
C GLN A 188 -7.09 18.75 9.43
N PRO A 189 -7.58 19.81 10.11
CA PRO A 189 -8.33 20.89 9.46
C PRO A 189 -7.57 21.63 8.36
N ASN A 190 -6.23 21.62 8.42
CA ASN A 190 -5.34 22.21 7.43
C ASN A 190 -5.07 21.30 6.22
N GLY A 191 -5.80 20.20 6.07
CA GLY A 191 -5.63 19.25 4.97
C GLY A 191 -4.45 18.29 5.13
N HIS A 192 -3.73 18.30 6.24
CA HIS A 192 -2.66 17.34 6.53
C HIS A 192 -3.26 16.02 7.07
N LEU A 193 -2.49 14.93 6.98
CA LEU A 193 -2.76 13.71 7.74
C LEU A 193 -1.76 13.58 8.88
N ARG A 194 -2.25 13.25 10.07
CA ARG A 194 -1.43 12.86 11.20
C ARG A 194 -1.67 11.38 11.50
N LEU A 195 -0.60 10.59 11.44
CA LEU A 195 -0.60 9.16 11.69
C LEU A 195 0.11 8.89 13.02
N ARG A 196 -0.63 8.45 14.03
CA ARG A 196 -0.08 8.15 15.36
C ARG A 196 0.17 6.65 15.49
N GLY A 197 1.40 6.28 15.85
CA GLY A 197 1.78 4.88 16.06
C GLY A 197 1.02 4.27 17.23
N THR A 198 0.56 3.03 17.07
CA THR A 198 -0.11 2.26 18.14
C THR A 198 0.67 1.00 18.49
N ARG A 199 0.72 0.68 19.79
CA ARG A 199 1.43 -0.49 20.30
C ARG A 199 0.68 -1.80 20.12
N PHE A 200 -0.64 -1.75 19.93
CA PHE A 200 -1.51 -2.93 19.82
C PHE A 200 -1.82 -3.31 18.37
N ALA A 201 -1.03 -2.82 17.40
CA ALA A 201 -1.22 -3.15 16.00
C ALA A 201 -1.00 -4.64 15.73
N ALA A 202 -1.79 -5.22 14.83
CA ALA A 202 -1.75 -6.66 14.56
C ALA A 202 -0.41 -7.13 13.96
N ARG A 203 0.25 -6.25 13.18
CA ARG A 203 1.59 -6.44 12.60
C ARG A 203 2.75 -6.09 13.54
N GLY A 204 2.45 -5.65 14.76
CA GLY A 204 3.43 -5.05 15.65
C GLY A 204 3.47 -3.53 15.54
N ALA A 205 4.01 -2.89 16.58
CA ALA A 205 4.07 -1.44 16.67
C ALA A 205 5.01 -0.86 15.59
N PRO A 206 4.66 0.29 14.98
CA PRO A 206 5.61 0.98 14.13
C PRO A 206 6.76 1.56 14.95
N TYR A 207 7.89 1.81 14.29
CA TYR A 207 9.03 2.45 14.95
C TYR A 207 8.80 3.95 15.17
N LEU A 208 8.16 4.64 14.22
CA LEU A 208 7.77 6.04 14.40
C LEU A 208 6.63 6.16 15.43
N ARG A 209 6.75 7.16 16.31
CA ARG A 209 5.66 7.56 17.20
C ARG A 209 4.58 8.31 16.42
N GLU A 210 5.01 9.14 15.48
CA GLU A 210 4.12 9.93 14.65
C GLU A 210 4.70 10.09 13.24
N LEU A 211 3.81 10.11 12.26
CA LEU A 211 4.10 10.44 10.88
C LEU A 211 3.11 11.53 10.45
N GLN A 212 3.62 12.66 9.95
CA GLN A 212 2.81 13.69 9.35
C GLN A 212 2.95 13.64 7.84
N VAL A 213 1.83 13.63 7.12
CA VAL A 213 1.80 13.85 5.69
C VAL A 213 1.22 15.23 5.45
N VAL A 214 2.04 16.14 4.93
CA VAL A 214 1.64 17.52 4.65
C VAL A 214 0.98 17.60 3.29
N ALA A 215 0.04 18.53 3.12
CA ALA A 215 -0.68 18.70 1.87
C ALA A 215 0.29 18.94 0.69
N ALA A 216 -0.12 18.50 -0.51
CA ALA A 216 0.69 18.61 -1.71
C ALA A 216 1.09 20.07 -1.97
N ARG A 217 2.35 20.29 -2.34
CA ARG A 217 2.94 21.60 -2.63
C ARG A 217 3.35 21.68 -4.10
N SER A 218 3.72 22.88 -4.55
CA SER A 218 4.44 23.00 -5.82
C SER A 218 5.78 22.25 -5.73
N SER A 219 6.32 21.74 -6.84
CA SER A 219 7.60 21.04 -6.82
C SER A 219 8.76 21.90 -6.29
N ALA A 220 8.71 23.21 -6.53
CA ALA A 220 9.71 24.15 -6.02
C ALA A 220 9.59 24.35 -4.50
N ASP A 221 8.37 24.43 -3.97
CA ASP A 221 8.14 24.60 -2.53
C ASP A 221 8.40 23.32 -1.74
N GLU A 222 8.09 22.15 -2.32
CA GLU A 222 8.45 20.86 -1.73
C GLU A 222 9.97 20.71 -1.62
N LEU A 223 10.69 20.99 -2.71
CA LEU A 223 12.15 20.93 -2.72
C LEU A 223 12.74 21.91 -1.69
N ARG A 224 12.27 23.16 -1.66
CA ARG A 224 12.73 24.15 -0.68
C ARG A 224 12.48 23.68 0.76
N ALA A 225 11.29 23.17 1.05
CA ALA A 225 10.93 22.66 2.37
C ALA A 225 11.78 21.43 2.76
N PHE A 226 12.10 20.59 1.79
CA PHE A 226 13.02 19.48 1.99
C PHE A 226 14.44 19.96 2.26
N GLU A 227 14.99 20.92 1.51
CA GLU A 227 16.32 21.50 1.71
C GLU A 227 16.45 22.17 3.09
N LEU A 228 15.43 22.94 3.48
CA LEU A 228 15.35 23.62 4.79
C LEU A 228 15.13 22.66 5.98
N GLY A 229 14.79 21.40 5.74
CA GLY A 229 14.60 20.39 6.78
C GLY A 229 13.20 20.38 7.42
N GLU A 230 12.25 21.10 6.84
CA GLU A 230 10.83 20.97 7.20
C GLU A 230 10.29 19.57 6.82
N LEU A 231 10.76 19.04 5.69
CA LEU A 231 10.46 17.69 5.23
C LEU A 231 11.64 16.75 5.49
N HIS A 232 11.31 15.51 5.85
CA HIS A 232 12.27 14.43 6.05
C HIS A 232 12.46 13.57 4.79
N ALA A 233 11.52 13.68 3.86
CA ALA A 233 11.57 13.08 2.54
C ALA A 233 10.86 13.98 1.52
N ALA A 234 11.12 13.75 0.23
CA ALA A 234 10.51 14.44 -0.90
C ALA A 234 10.29 13.46 -2.05
N PHE A 235 9.27 13.73 -2.88
CA PHE A 235 9.06 13.08 -4.18
C PHE A 235 9.68 13.87 -5.33
N VAL A 236 10.16 15.08 -5.06
CA VAL A 236 10.96 15.91 -5.97
C VAL A 236 12.41 15.95 -5.48
N GLY A 237 13.37 15.71 -6.38
CA GLY A 237 14.80 15.76 -6.05
C GLY A 237 15.59 16.72 -6.92
N THR A 238 16.82 17.01 -6.50
CA THR A 238 17.80 17.81 -7.27
C THR A 238 18.87 16.90 -7.89
N ARG A 239 19.48 17.36 -8.99
CA ARG A 239 20.73 16.77 -9.46
C ARG A 239 21.84 17.22 -8.51
N GLY A 240 22.37 16.32 -7.68
CA GLY A 240 23.65 16.54 -6.97
C GLY A 240 23.67 16.37 -5.45
N SER A 241 22.55 16.12 -4.77
CA SER A 241 22.55 15.83 -3.33
C SER A 241 22.88 14.35 -3.03
N PRO A 242 23.52 14.04 -1.88
CA PRO A 242 23.77 12.66 -1.42
C PRO A 242 22.48 12.02 -0.86
N GLU A 243 21.41 12.06 -1.63
CA GLU A 243 20.10 11.56 -1.23
C GLU A 243 20.00 10.07 -1.55
N VAL A 244 19.63 9.29 -0.53
CA VAL A 244 19.26 7.89 -0.71
C VAL A 244 17.91 7.86 -1.39
N GLN A 245 17.77 6.97 -2.38
CA GLN A 245 16.59 6.87 -3.21
C GLN A 245 15.95 5.50 -3.05
N ALA A 246 14.67 5.50 -2.73
CA ALA A 246 13.81 4.34 -2.93
C ALA A 246 12.96 4.57 -4.18
N ARG A 247 12.75 3.54 -5.00
CA ARG A 247 12.02 3.64 -6.28
C ARG A 247 10.96 2.57 -6.42
N THR A 248 9.85 2.92 -7.05
CA THR A 248 8.83 1.98 -7.53
C THR A 248 8.25 2.45 -8.87
N LEU A 249 7.62 1.53 -9.59
CA LEU A 249 7.01 1.78 -10.90
C LEU A 249 5.58 1.21 -10.91
N SER A 250 4.60 2.06 -11.18
CA SER A 250 3.20 1.67 -11.32
C SER A 250 2.74 1.85 -12.77
N PRO A 251 2.23 0.83 -13.45
CA PRO A 251 1.82 0.95 -14.85
C PRO A 251 0.72 2.00 -15.05
N VAL A 252 0.82 2.76 -16.13
CA VAL A 252 -0.14 3.81 -16.50
C VAL A 252 -0.83 3.41 -17.79
N LEU A 253 -2.15 3.36 -17.75
CA LEU A 253 -3.00 3.02 -18.88
C LEU A 253 -3.74 4.24 -19.40
N LEU A 254 -3.83 4.36 -20.72
CA LEU A 254 -4.86 5.14 -21.39
C LEU A 254 -5.94 4.17 -21.86
N ILE A 255 -7.13 4.33 -21.30
CA ILE A 255 -8.23 3.38 -21.51
C ILE A 255 -9.26 4.04 -22.44
N PRO A 256 -9.51 3.47 -23.64
CA PRO A 256 -10.59 3.88 -24.51
C PRO A 256 -11.91 3.20 -24.12
N ASN A 257 -12.99 3.96 -24.19
CA ASN A 257 -14.33 3.40 -24.16
C ASN A 257 -14.68 2.85 -25.55
N ARG A 258 -14.61 1.52 -25.70
CA ARG A 258 -14.81 0.84 -26.99
C ARG A 258 -16.27 0.74 -27.42
N SER A 259 -17.22 1.14 -26.59
CA SER A 259 -18.65 1.10 -26.90
C SER A 259 -19.27 2.48 -27.19
N ARG A 260 -18.48 3.56 -27.17
CA ARG A 260 -19.00 4.93 -27.27
C ARG A 260 -18.14 5.85 -28.15
N GLY A 261 -18.79 6.84 -28.74
CA GLY A 261 -18.15 7.93 -29.48
C GLY A 261 -17.28 7.45 -30.65
N ALA A 262 -16.28 8.25 -31.02
CA ALA A 262 -15.36 7.93 -32.11
C ALA A 262 -14.53 6.67 -31.83
N LEU A 263 -14.30 6.34 -30.55
CA LEU A 263 -13.48 5.21 -30.10
C LEU A 263 -14.15 3.84 -30.21
N ALA A 264 -15.43 3.79 -30.59
CA ALA A 264 -16.07 2.54 -31.01
C ALA A 264 -15.42 1.98 -32.30
N SER A 265 -14.92 2.86 -33.18
CA SER A 265 -14.20 2.48 -34.39
C SER A 265 -12.80 1.95 -34.09
N ALA A 266 -12.49 0.76 -34.59
CA ALA A 266 -11.14 0.18 -34.51
C ALA A 266 -10.10 1.05 -35.23
N ALA A 267 -10.50 1.69 -36.33
CA ALA A 267 -9.59 2.52 -37.12
C ALA A 267 -9.23 3.83 -36.38
N VAL A 268 -10.18 4.44 -35.67
CA VAL A 268 -9.91 5.60 -34.81
C VAL A 268 -8.98 5.21 -33.65
N ARG A 269 -9.20 4.05 -33.03
CA ARG A 269 -8.28 3.54 -31.99
C ARG A 269 -6.87 3.30 -32.52
N ALA A 270 -6.72 2.77 -33.74
CA ALA A 270 -5.42 2.61 -34.38
C ALA A 270 -4.75 3.96 -34.67
N ALA A 271 -5.52 4.98 -35.08
CA ALA A 271 -5.02 6.33 -35.30
C ALA A 271 -4.56 7.01 -33.99
N VAL A 272 -5.31 6.84 -32.90
CA VAL A 272 -4.90 7.31 -31.55
C VAL A 272 -3.60 6.62 -31.13
N GLU A 273 -3.48 5.31 -31.26
CA GLU A 273 -2.25 4.57 -30.93
C GLU A 273 -1.05 5.06 -31.74
N GLY A 274 -1.21 5.23 -33.07
CA GLY A 274 -0.16 5.76 -33.94
C GLY A 274 0.22 7.24 -33.65
N ALA A 275 -0.61 7.95 -32.89
CA ALA A 275 -0.33 9.29 -32.39
C ALA A 275 0.43 9.30 -31.07
N LEU A 276 0.47 8.20 -30.32
CA LEU A 276 1.13 8.14 -29.00
C LEU A 276 2.65 8.06 -29.13
N ASP A 277 3.32 9.17 -28.82
CA ASP A 277 4.75 9.24 -28.61
C ASP A 277 5.04 9.04 -27.11
N ARG A 278 5.26 7.78 -26.72
CA ARG A 278 5.54 7.39 -25.32
C ARG A 278 6.84 7.99 -24.80
N ALA A 279 7.85 8.18 -25.66
CA ALA A 279 9.12 8.80 -25.25
C ALA A 279 8.91 10.24 -24.78
N ARG A 280 7.99 10.99 -25.42
CA ARG A 280 7.65 12.35 -24.98
C ARG A 280 6.97 12.41 -23.61
N LEU A 281 6.38 11.31 -23.12
CA LEU A 281 5.72 11.25 -21.82
C LEU A 281 6.71 11.20 -20.63
N GLU A 282 8.00 10.96 -20.89
CA GLU A 282 9.04 11.02 -19.86
C GLU A 282 9.08 12.40 -19.17
N ARG A 283 8.83 13.47 -19.94
CA ARG A 283 8.80 14.86 -19.42
C ARG A 283 7.70 15.11 -18.40
N VAL A 284 6.65 14.28 -18.38
CA VAL A 284 5.54 14.39 -17.42
C VAL A 284 5.58 13.29 -16.35
N GLY A 285 6.70 12.56 -16.24
CA GLY A 285 6.94 11.59 -15.18
C GLY A 285 6.48 10.16 -15.49
N VAL A 286 6.20 9.85 -16.76
CA VAL A 286 5.94 8.47 -17.21
C VAL A 286 7.22 7.90 -17.77
N VAL A 287 7.79 6.88 -17.12
CA VAL A 287 8.88 6.09 -17.71
C VAL A 287 8.31 5.37 -18.93
N PRO A 288 8.80 5.67 -20.15
CA PRO A 288 8.23 5.13 -21.37
C PRO A 288 8.29 3.60 -21.38
N GLY A 289 7.20 2.97 -21.82
CA GLY A 289 7.15 1.52 -21.96
C GLY A 289 5.80 1.03 -22.46
N ALA A 290 5.80 -0.12 -23.12
CA ALA A 290 4.57 -0.78 -23.57
C ALA A 290 4.24 -2.01 -22.72
N GLN A 291 5.00 -2.31 -21.66
CA GLN A 291 4.81 -3.50 -20.83
C GLN A 291 3.99 -3.17 -19.59
N LEU A 292 3.03 -4.04 -19.24
CA LEU A 292 2.31 -3.94 -17.97
C LEU A 292 3.21 -4.27 -16.77
N GLY A 293 4.18 -5.16 -16.94
CA GLY A 293 5.10 -5.57 -15.88
C GLY A 293 6.40 -6.07 -16.50
N VAL A 294 7.49 -6.06 -15.74
CA VAL A 294 8.84 -6.36 -16.23
C VAL A 294 9.00 -7.76 -16.84
N SER A 295 8.19 -8.73 -16.40
CA SER A 295 8.18 -10.11 -16.90
C SER A 295 7.09 -10.37 -17.94
N LEU A 296 6.28 -9.36 -18.29
CA LEU A 296 5.24 -9.45 -19.31
C LEU A 296 5.76 -8.93 -20.66
N PRO A 297 5.30 -9.51 -21.79
CA PRO A 297 5.68 -8.99 -23.09
C PRO A 297 5.13 -7.58 -23.30
N ALA A 298 5.73 -6.88 -24.25
CA ALA A 298 5.19 -5.62 -24.71
C ALA A 298 3.76 -5.82 -25.19
N TRP A 299 2.91 -4.90 -24.80
CA TRP A 299 1.52 -4.88 -25.20
C TRP A 299 1.40 -4.78 -26.72
N GLN A 300 0.69 -5.74 -27.34
CA GLN A 300 0.48 -5.76 -28.79
C GLN A 300 -0.96 -5.34 -29.12
N HIS A 301 -1.11 -4.43 -30.07
CA HIS A 301 -2.40 -4.05 -30.62
C HIS A 301 -2.52 -4.50 -32.08
N PRO A 302 -3.59 -5.21 -32.46
CA PRO A 302 -3.88 -5.47 -33.87
C PRO A 302 -4.47 -4.21 -34.52
N GLY A 303 -3.78 -3.64 -35.51
CA GLY A 303 -4.34 -2.59 -36.36
C GLY A 303 -3.31 -1.82 -37.17
N ALA A 304 -3.55 -1.67 -38.47
CA ALA A 304 -2.80 -0.76 -39.34
C ALA A 304 -3.47 0.63 -39.32
N ALA A 305 -2.67 1.69 -39.23
CA ALA A 305 -3.15 3.07 -39.28
C ALA A 305 -3.61 3.44 -40.69
N SER A 306 -4.93 3.58 -40.89
CA SER A 306 -5.49 4.09 -42.16
C SER A 306 -6.64 5.10 -42.01
N ALA A 307 -7.11 5.37 -40.78
CA ALA A 307 -8.18 6.36 -40.57
C ALA A 307 -7.68 7.79 -40.56
N ARG A 308 -8.43 8.69 -41.20
CA ARG A 308 -8.29 10.14 -40.97
C ARG A 308 -8.64 10.46 -39.52
N ALA A 309 -7.72 11.11 -38.82
CA ALA A 309 -7.99 11.70 -37.51
C ALA A 309 -9.13 12.72 -37.65
N GLY A 310 -10.07 12.70 -36.72
CA GLY A 310 -11.19 13.63 -36.71
C GLY A 310 -12.23 13.29 -35.66
N GLY A 311 -12.64 14.31 -34.91
CA GLY A 311 -13.68 14.22 -33.88
C GLY A 311 -13.20 14.68 -32.50
N PRO A 312 -14.12 15.18 -31.66
CA PRO A 312 -13.80 15.54 -30.29
C PRO A 312 -13.50 14.29 -29.46
N LEU A 313 -12.45 14.34 -28.64
CA LEU A 313 -12.13 13.32 -27.65
C LEU A 313 -12.05 13.96 -26.27
N ARG A 314 -12.61 13.29 -25.26
CA ARG A 314 -12.53 13.74 -23.86
C ARG A 314 -11.70 12.78 -23.04
N ILE A 315 -10.62 13.29 -22.43
CA ILE A 315 -9.81 12.57 -21.44
C ILE A 315 -10.33 12.92 -20.06
N LEU A 316 -10.94 11.95 -19.40
CA LEU A 316 -11.41 12.06 -18.03
C LEU A 316 -10.27 11.74 -17.05
N VAL A 317 -10.01 12.63 -16.08
CA VAL A 317 -8.98 12.48 -15.05
C VAL A 317 -9.51 12.80 -13.67
N ALA A 318 -8.92 12.21 -12.63
CA ALA A 318 -9.18 12.61 -11.25
C ALA A 318 -8.63 14.03 -11.00
N ALA A 319 -9.47 14.95 -10.53
CA ALA A 319 -9.04 16.31 -10.18
C ALA A 319 -8.01 16.32 -9.02
N GLU A 320 -8.05 15.27 -8.19
CA GLU A 320 -7.20 15.06 -7.03
C GLU A 320 -5.82 14.49 -7.35
N ASP A 321 -5.57 14.05 -8.59
CA ASP A 321 -4.28 13.53 -9.05
C ASP A 321 -3.59 14.46 -10.07
N PRO A 322 -2.68 15.34 -9.63
CA PRO A 322 -1.92 16.22 -10.51
C PRO A 322 -1.09 15.48 -11.55
N PHE A 323 -0.70 14.22 -11.30
CA PHE A 323 0.04 13.42 -12.26
C PHE A 323 -0.84 13.05 -13.46
N GLU A 324 -2.06 12.54 -13.23
CA GLU A 324 -2.99 12.23 -14.31
C GLU A 324 -3.30 13.48 -15.15
N ARG A 325 -3.46 14.65 -14.51
CA ARG A 325 -3.69 15.90 -15.24
C ARG A 325 -2.53 16.23 -16.20
N ARG A 326 -1.28 16.20 -15.71
CA ARG A 326 -0.10 16.47 -16.56
C ARG A 326 0.02 15.48 -17.72
N VAL A 327 -0.25 14.20 -17.47
CA VAL A 327 -0.22 13.16 -18.52
C VAL A 327 -1.33 13.41 -19.54
N ALA A 328 -2.54 13.73 -19.11
CA ALA A 328 -3.67 14.01 -19.99
C ALA A 328 -3.43 15.26 -20.85
N ASP A 329 -2.87 16.33 -20.29
CA ASP A 329 -2.54 17.54 -21.04
C ASP A 329 -1.45 17.26 -22.10
N ALA A 330 -0.44 16.43 -21.77
CA ALA A 330 0.57 16.00 -22.74
C ALA A 330 0.00 15.11 -23.85
N LEU A 331 -0.90 14.20 -23.51
CA LEU A 331 -1.61 13.35 -24.49
C LEU A 331 -2.52 14.18 -25.39
N ALA A 332 -3.24 15.15 -24.84
CA ALA A 332 -4.07 16.08 -25.61
C ALA A 332 -3.22 16.82 -26.65
N ALA A 333 -2.07 17.37 -26.25
CA ALA A 333 -1.14 18.03 -27.17
C ALA A 333 -0.62 17.10 -28.29
N GLN A 334 -0.32 15.83 -27.97
CA GLN A 334 0.10 14.86 -28.98
C GLN A 334 -1.01 14.51 -29.97
N LEU A 335 -2.24 14.34 -29.49
CA LEU A 335 -3.40 13.98 -30.30
C LEU A 335 -3.89 15.17 -31.13
N ASP A 336 -3.89 16.38 -30.58
CA ASP A 336 -4.24 17.61 -31.28
C ASP A 336 -3.29 17.87 -32.45
N ALA A 337 -1.99 17.64 -32.26
CA ALA A 337 -0.98 17.72 -33.32
C ALA A 337 -1.20 16.71 -34.46
N ARG A 338 -2.07 15.70 -34.26
CA ARG A 338 -2.45 14.71 -35.27
C ARG A 338 -3.87 14.90 -35.79
N GLY A 339 -4.54 16.00 -35.42
CA GLY A 339 -5.86 16.39 -35.95
C GLY A 339 -7.06 15.93 -35.13
N PHE A 340 -6.86 15.39 -33.93
CA PHE A 340 -7.95 15.23 -32.96
C PHE A 340 -8.28 16.58 -32.29
N THR A 341 -9.47 16.72 -31.71
CA THR A 341 -9.78 17.85 -30.82
C THR A 341 -9.96 17.32 -29.41
N VAL A 342 -8.95 17.45 -28.56
CA VAL A 342 -8.94 16.80 -27.26
C VAL A 342 -9.25 17.78 -26.14
N GLN A 343 -10.23 17.43 -25.31
CA GLN A 343 -10.57 18.14 -24.09
C GLN A 343 -10.21 17.31 -22.87
N VAL A 344 -9.40 17.86 -21.97
CA VAL A 344 -9.13 17.26 -20.66
C VAL A 344 -10.21 17.70 -19.67
N VAL A 345 -10.88 16.72 -19.04
CA VAL A 345 -11.98 16.96 -18.10
C VAL A 345 -11.57 16.39 -16.74
N GLY A 346 -11.27 17.29 -15.80
CA GLY A 346 -11.03 16.93 -14.40
C GLY A 346 -12.35 16.87 -13.64
N VAL A 347 -12.61 15.76 -12.94
CA VAL A 347 -13.77 15.59 -12.07
C VAL A 347 -13.34 15.08 -10.70
N GLY A 348 -14.15 15.36 -9.68
CA GLY A 348 -13.90 14.79 -8.35
C GLY A 348 -14.05 13.27 -8.36
N ARG A 349 -13.37 12.60 -7.44
CA ARG A 349 -13.30 11.13 -7.33
C ARG A 349 -14.66 10.42 -7.39
N ARG A 350 -15.67 10.91 -6.67
CA ARG A 350 -17.01 10.27 -6.63
C ARG A 350 -17.66 10.31 -8.01
N GLU A 351 -17.61 11.47 -8.63
CA GLU A 351 -18.12 11.68 -9.99
C GLU A 351 -17.32 10.87 -11.02
N LEU A 352 -15.98 10.76 -10.87
CA LEU A 352 -15.16 9.89 -11.70
C LEU A 352 -15.68 8.44 -11.66
N ALA A 353 -15.89 7.90 -10.45
CA ALA A 353 -16.37 6.54 -10.28
C ALA A 353 -17.78 6.34 -10.86
N GLU A 354 -18.67 7.31 -10.71
CA GLU A 354 -20.03 7.28 -11.27
C GLU A 354 -20.03 7.34 -12.80
N ARG A 355 -19.27 8.28 -13.39
CA ARG A 355 -19.14 8.38 -14.85
C ARG A 355 -18.52 7.12 -15.43
N VAL A 356 -17.49 6.57 -14.78
CA VAL A 356 -16.85 5.31 -15.20
C VAL A 356 -17.84 4.17 -15.17
N ARG A 357 -18.60 4.01 -14.08
CA ARG A 357 -19.63 2.97 -13.93
C ARG A 357 -20.77 3.13 -14.93
N GLY A 358 -21.19 4.37 -15.19
CA GLY A 358 -22.23 4.69 -16.17
C GLY A 358 -21.77 4.64 -17.62
N GLY A 359 -20.47 4.42 -17.89
CA GLY A 359 -19.93 4.42 -19.26
C GLY A 359 -19.93 5.80 -19.93
N VAL A 360 -20.09 6.89 -19.18
CA VAL A 360 -20.19 8.27 -19.69
C VAL A 360 -18.79 8.91 -19.77
N TRP A 361 -17.94 8.36 -20.63
CA TRP A 361 -16.56 8.82 -20.87
C TRP A 361 -16.04 8.25 -22.20
N GLU A 362 -14.96 8.82 -22.73
CA GLU A 362 -14.34 8.40 -23.99
C GLU A 362 -12.93 7.87 -23.75
N LEU A 363 -12.06 8.70 -23.19
CA LEU A 363 -10.74 8.33 -22.72
C LEU A 363 -10.66 8.55 -21.22
N ARG A 364 -9.84 7.75 -20.54
CA ARG A 364 -9.40 8.04 -19.17
C ARG A 364 -8.05 7.45 -18.87
N LEU A 365 -7.41 8.00 -17.86
CA LEU A 365 -6.19 7.44 -17.29
C LEU A 365 -6.51 6.46 -16.17
N ALA A 366 -5.60 5.54 -15.94
CA ALA A 366 -5.57 4.72 -14.74
C ALA A 366 -4.12 4.35 -14.39
N THR A 367 -3.71 4.68 -13.18
CA THR A 367 -2.51 4.08 -12.57
C THR A 367 -2.91 2.75 -11.92
N LEU A 368 -2.21 1.67 -12.26
CA LEU A 368 -2.46 0.34 -11.69
C LEU A 368 -1.72 0.16 -10.37
N PHE A 369 -2.48 -0.23 -9.34
CA PHE A 369 -1.95 -0.68 -8.05
C PHE A 369 -2.19 -2.19 -7.94
N PRO A 370 -1.14 -3.02 -7.95
CA PRO A 370 -1.31 -4.46 -7.84
C PRO A 370 -1.94 -4.79 -6.48
N PRO A 371 -3.13 -5.44 -6.45
CA PRO A 371 -3.78 -5.78 -5.18
C PRO A 371 -3.07 -6.95 -4.48
N LEU A 372 -2.30 -7.74 -5.24
CA LEU A 372 -1.53 -8.92 -4.83
C LEU A 372 -0.22 -8.94 -5.62
N SER A 373 0.80 -9.62 -5.09
CA SER A 373 2.11 -9.72 -5.72
C SER A 373 2.08 -10.62 -6.96
N GLY A 374 2.86 -10.26 -7.98
CA GLY A 374 3.04 -11.03 -9.21
C GLY A 374 2.24 -10.52 -10.41
N ASP A 375 2.55 -11.07 -11.59
CA ASP A 375 2.04 -10.55 -12.85
C ASP A 375 0.55 -10.81 -13.08
N ARG A 376 0.05 -11.98 -12.66
CA ARG A 376 -1.35 -12.35 -12.88
C ARG A 376 -2.32 -11.39 -12.16
N PRO A 377 -2.13 -11.05 -10.88
CA PRO A 377 -2.92 -10.01 -10.24
C PRO A 377 -2.83 -8.65 -10.92
N LEU A 378 -1.67 -8.28 -11.46
CA LEU A 378 -1.49 -7.03 -12.19
C LEU A 378 -2.30 -7.00 -13.50
N VAL A 379 -2.28 -8.11 -14.26
CA VAL A 379 -3.10 -8.27 -15.46
C VAL A 379 -4.59 -8.31 -15.11
N ALA A 380 -4.97 -8.97 -14.00
CA ALA A 380 -6.37 -8.98 -13.53
C ALA A 380 -6.84 -7.57 -13.15
N ALA A 381 -5.97 -6.80 -12.49
CA ALA A 381 -6.22 -5.40 -12.19
C ALA A 381 -6.37 -4.55 -13.47
N ALA A 382 -5.60 -4.84 -14.54
CA ALA A 382 -5.77 -4.19 -15.84
C ALA A 382 -7.12 -4.53 -16.51
N PHE A 383 -7.58 -5.78 -16.43
CA PHE A 383 -8.93 -6.16 -16.89
C PHE A 383 -10.03 -5.46 -16.09
N ALA A 384 -9.92 -5.47 -14.76
CA ALA A 384 -10.88 -4.79 -13.90
C ALA A 384 -10.89 -3.28 -14.18
N ALA A 385 -9.70 -2.69 -14.36
CA ALA A 385 -9.56 -1.30 -14.74
C ALA A 385 -10.33 -1.04 -16.03
N THR A 386 -10.26 -1.87 -17.06
CA THR A 386 -10.99 -1.67 -18.32
C THR A 386 -12.46 -2.11 -18.33
N GLY A 387 -13.01 -2.49 -17.18
CA GLY A 387 -14.40 -2.96 -17.06
C GLY A 387 -14.59 -4.41 -17.48
N GLN A 388 -13.52 -5.14 -17.82
CA GLN A 388 -13.54 -6.56 -18.15
C GLN A 388 -13.53 -7.42 -16.87
N ASN A 389 -14.47 -7.15 -15.95
CA ASN A 389 -14.52 -7.79 -14.63
C ASN A 389 -14.63 -9.31 -14.71
N GLU A 390 -15.35 -9.87 -15.69
CA GLU A 390 -15.41 -11.32 -15.91
C GLU A 390 -14.03 -11.93 -16.22
N ARG A 391 -13.21 -11.24 -17.02
CA ARG A 391 -11.84 -11.69 -17.29
C ARG A 391 -10.94 -11.54 -16.07
N ALA A 392 -11.11 -10.45 -15.31
CA ALA A 392 -10.42 -10.26 -14.03
C ALA A 392 -10.76 -11.40 -13.04
N ARG A 393 -12.05 -11.73 -12.91
CA ARG A 393 -12.57 -12.84 -12.09
C ARG A 393 -12.00 -14.19 -12.55
N ALA A 394 -12.06 -14.49 -13.85
CA ALA A 394 -11.52 -15.75 -14.39
C ALA A 394 -10.00 -15.88 -14.14
N LEU A 395 -9.25 -14.78 -14.23
CA LEU A 395 -7.82 -14.80 -13.95
C LEU A 395 -7.50 -14.91 -12.45
N ALA A 396 -8.33 -14.30 -11.60
CA ALA A 396 -8.29 -14.45 -10.14
C ALA A 396 -8.66 -15.88 -9.71
N GLU A 397 -9.56 -16.56 -10.44
CA GLU A 397 -9.95 -17.94 -10.20
C GLU A 397 -8.83 -18.94 -10.48
N ARG A 398 -8.05 -18.69 -11.53
CA ARG A 398 -7.01 -19.61 -12.04
C ARG A 398 -5.61 -19.36 -11.49
N THR A 399 -5.42 -18.39 -10.59
CA THR A 399 -4.11 -17.81 -10.23
C THR A 399 -3.08 -18.82 -9.68
N LEU A 400 -3.52 -19.98 -9.19
CA LEU A 400 -2.61 -21.01 -8.63
C LEU A 400 -2.50 -22.29 -9.48
N ARG A 401 -3.21 -22.41 -10.62
CA ARG A 401 -3.30 -23.67 -11.40
C ARG A 401 -2.45 -23.72 -12.68
N GLY A 402 -1.45 -22.84 -12.82
CA GLY A 402 -0.54 -22.88 -13.97
C GLY A 402 -1.09 -22.27 -15.26
N ASP A 403 -0.30 -22.43 -16.31
CA ASP A 403 -0.18 -21.62 -17.53
C ASP A 403 -1.48 -21.06 -18.11
N THR A 404 -1.67 -19.75 -17.97
CA THR A 404 -2.48 -18.99 -18.92
C THR A 404 -1.50 -18.00 -19.47
N ASP A 405 -1.16 -18.18 -20.75
CA ASP A 405 -0.15 -17.42 -21.46
C ASP A 405 -0.52 -15.93 -21.34
N ALA A 406 0.06 -15.23 -20.37
CA ALA A 406 -0.15 -13.81 -20.13
C ALA A 406 0.36 -12.95 -21.31
N ARG A 407 0.78 -13.62 -22.40
CA ARG A 407 1.47 -13.09 -23.56
C ARG A 407 0.57 -12.74 -24.75
N SER A 408 -0.74 -12.98 -24.69
CA SER A 408 -1.64 -12.75 -25.84
C SER A 408 -2.98 -12.07 -25.51
N VAL A 409 -3.21 -11.65 -24.27
CA VAL A 409 -4.54 -11.17 -23.87
C VAL A 409 -4.69 -9.70 -24.26
N ASP A 410 -5.88 -9.26 -24.72
CA ASP A 410 -6.23 -7.85 -25.00
C ASP A 410 -6.99 -7.23 -23.79
N VAL A 411 -6.33 -6.35 -23.02
CA VAL A 411 -6.82 -5.60 -21.86
C VAL A 411 -7.57 -4.37 -22.32
N ALA A 412 -7.73 -4.16 -23.63
CA ALA A 412 -8.50 -3.06 -24.19
C ALA A 412 -8.02 -1.68 -23.72
N ALA A 413 -6.71 -1.52 -23.49
CA ALA A 413 -6.08 -0.26 -23.10
C ALA A 413 -4.70 -0.13 -23.74
N TRP A 414 -4.24 1.12 -23.89
CA TRP A 414 -2.89 1.43 -24.28
C TRP A 414 -2.01 1.56 -23.04
N VAL A 415 -0.96 0.75 -22.95
CA VAL A 415 0.06 0.91 -21.92
C VAL A 415 0.95 2.08 -22.31
N LEU A 416 0.97 3.15 -21.51
CA LEU A 416 1.79 4.34 -21.77
C LEU A 416 3.22 4.19 -21.27
N GLY A 417 3.37 3.41 -20.19
CA GLY A 417 4.61 3.25 -19.46
C GLY A 417 4.32 3.04 -17.98
N GLY A 418 5.24 3.47 -17.12
CA GLY A 418 5.05 3.43 -15.67
C GLY A 418 5.26 4.79 -14.99
N ARG A 419 4.40 5.11 -14.03
CA ARG A 419 4.61 6.19 -13.06
C ARG A 419 5.75 5.78 -12.15
N GLN A 420 6.90 6.40 -12.34
CA GLN A 420 8.02 6.19 -11.43
C GLN A 420 7.85 7.09 -10.22
N GLN A 421 7.80 6.50 -9.04
CA GLN A 421 7.86 7.24 -7.79
C GLN A 421 9.24 7.06 -7.18
N VAL A 422 9.90 8.19 -6.93
CA VAL A 422 11.19 8.24 -6.25
C VAL A 422 10.97 8.95 -4.92
N LEU A 423 11.32 8.30 -3.82
CA LEU A 423 11.40 8.96 -2.52
C LEU A 423 12.85 9.35 -2.27
N TYR A 424 13.10 10.64 -2.30
CA TYR A 424 14.33 11.25 -1.81
C TYR A 424 14.19 11.42 -0.31
N HIS A 425 15.17 10.98 0.48
CA HIS A 425 15.08 11.14 1.92
C HIS A 425 16.42 11.49 2.56
N ARG A 426 16.33 12.15 3.71
CA ARG A 426 17.52 12.45 4.52
C ARG A 426 18.14 11.16 5.02
N ALA A 427 19.47 11.14 5.15
CA ALA A 427 20.20 9.99 5.71
C ALA A 427 19.73 9.60 7.12
N THR A 428 19.11 10.53 7.85
CA THR A 428 18.54 10.32 9.19
C THR A 428 17.17 9.62 9.18
N LEU A 429 16.53 9.49 8.02
CA LEU A 429 15.29 8.72 7.86
C LEU A 429 15.67 7.33 7.32
N HIS A 430 15.53 6.32 8.17
CA HIS A 430 15.91 4.96 7.87
C HIS A 430 14.67 4.10 7.59
N GLY A 431 14.88 2.93 6.98
CA GLY A 431 13.81 1.98 6.65
C GLY A 431 12.94 2.38 5.44
N ALA A 432 13.27 3.48 4.77
CA ALA A 432 12.60 3.92 3.55
C ALA A 432 12.78 2.89 2.43
N SER A 433 11.70 2.18 2.10
CA SER A 433 11.68 1.12 1.09
C SER A 433 10.25 0.92 0.58
N PHE A 434 10.13 0.37 -0.63
CA PHE A 434 8.85 -0.04 -1.20
C PHE A 434 8.66 -1.54 -1.02
N ASP A 435 7.42 -1.98 -0.78
CA ASP A 435 7.06 -3.39 -0.76
C ASP A 435 6.88 -3.96 -2.19
N ALA A 436 6.61 -5.26 -2.29
CA ALA A 436 6.39 -5.94 -3.57
C ALA A 436 5.15 -5.44 -4.34
N LEU A 437 4.27 -4.64 -3.72
CA LEU A 437 3.12 -4.00 -4.35
C LEU A 437 3.42 -2.55 -4.76
N GLY A 438 4.65 -2.08 -4.57
CA GLY A 438 5.06 -0.72 -4.84
C GLY A 438 4.57 0.31 -3.83
N ARG A 439 4.24 -0.11 -2.61
CA ARG A 439 3.80 0.80 -1.53
C ARG A 439 4.96 1.13 -0.60
N LEU A 440 5.06 2.39 -0.19
CA LEU A 440 6.06 2.80 0.79
C LEU A 440 5.81 2.10 2.15
N ARG A 441 6.82 1.47 2.72
CA ARG A 441 6.74 0.76 4.01
C ARG A 441 6.79 1.75 5.18
N LEU A 442 5.66 2.40 5.46
CA LEU A 442 5.54 3.41 6.52
C LEU A 442 5.80 2.85 7.93
N ASP A 443 5.54 1.56 8.13
CA ASP A 443 5.79 0.82 9.36
C ASP A 443 7.28 0.56 9.63
N ALA A 444 8.09 0.49 8.56
CA ALA A 444 9.53 0.31 8.63
C ALA A 444 10.31 1.62 8.84
N LEU A 445 9.68 2.77 8.58
CA LEU A 445 10.32 4.07 8.77
C LEU A 445 10.73 4.27 10.23
N HIS A 446 11.94 4.76 10.44
CA HIS A 446 12.43 5.12 11.76
C HIS A 446 13.48 6.22 11.67
N ARG A 447 13.63 6.96 12.78
CA ARG A 447 14.66 7.97 12.95
C ARG A 447 15.37 7.74 14.28
N PRO A 448 16.64 8.15 14.43
CA PRO A 448 17.22 8.32 15.74
C PRO A 448 16.32 9.25 16.54
N ARG A 449 16.03 8.91 17.80
CA ARG A 449 15.43 9.85 18.74
C ARG A 449 16.36 11.04 18.81
N GLU A 450 15.81 12.24 18.63
CA GLU A 450 16.48 13.44 19.08
C GLU A 450 16.74 13.24 20.57
N VAL A 451 18.01 13.02 20.94
CA VAL A 451 18.43 13.14 22.32
C VAL A 451 18.20 14.60 22.63
N LEU A 452 17.11 14.92 23.33
CA LEU A 452 16.93 16.23 23.95
C LEU A 452 18.23 16.51 24.69
N GLY A 453 19.01 17.46 24.17
CA GLY A 453 20.38 17.68 24.60
C GLY A 453 20.45 17.80 26.11
N ALA A 454 21.24 16.94 26.74
CA ALA A 454 21.91 17.32 27.97
C ALA A 454 22.72 18.58 27.65
N GLY A 455 22.28 19.74 28.14
CA GLY A 455 23.01 21.00 27.99
C GLY A 455 22.28 22.11 27.22
N ALA A 456 21.07 22.47 27.64
CA ALA A 456 20.69 23.87 27.62
C ALA A 456 20.69 24.35 29.08
N PRO A 457 21.51 25.34 29.48
CA PRO A 457 21.41 25.88 30.83
C PRO A 457 20.01 26.46 30.98
N SER A 458 19.28 25.95 31.97
CA SER A 458 18.03 26.55 32.40
C SER A 458 18.30 28.01 32.70
N LYS A 459 17.75 28.91 31.87
CA LYS A 459 17.71 30.34 32.18
C LYS A 459 17.10 30.48 33.57
N GLY A 460 17.90 31.02 34.48
CA GLY A 460 17.65 31.04 35.90
C GLY A 460 16.27 31.59 36.24
N ARG A 461 15.52 30.82 37.03
CA ARG A 461 14.66 31.42 38.05
C ARG A 461 15.57 31.96 39.14
N ALA A 462 15.94 33.23 39.02
CA ALA A 462 16.41 34.01 40.14
C ALA A 462 15.29 34.02 41.19
N ARG A 463 15.38 33.13 42.19
CA ARG A 463 14.66 33.30 43.44
C ARG A 463 15.53 34.21 44.31
N THR A 464 15.07 35.44 44.47
CA THR A 464 15.49 36.37 45.50
C THR A 464 15.43 35.65 46.85
N ARG A 465 16.60 35.33 47.41
CA ARG A 465 16.77 34.99 48.83
C ARG A 465 17.43 36.19 49.47
N GLU A 466 16.60 37.16 49.83
CA GLU A 466 16.98 38.22 50.75
C GLU A 466 15.73 38.67 51.49
N GLN A 467 15.35 37.88 52.50
CA GLN A 467 14.57 38.26 53.68
C GLN A 467 14.33 36.98 54.49
N ASP A 468 15.11 36.84 55.57
CA ASP A 468 14.72 36.27 56.86
C ASP A 468 15.98 35.83 57.61
N ALA A 469 16.74 36.83 58.05
CA ALA A 469 17.68 36.70 59.15
C ALA A 469 17.18 37.60 60.29
N ALA A 470 16.21 37.12 61.07
CA ALA A 470 16.00 37.51 62.46
C ALA A 470 14.79 36.77 63.07
N ARG A 471 15.04 35.65 63.78
CA ARG A 471 14.51 35.43 65.13
C ARG A 471 15.03 34.11 65.71
N ALA A 472 15.76 34.26 66.81
CA ALA A 472 16.34 33.19 67.62
C ALA A 472 15.27 32.37 68.37
N PRO A 473 15.57 31.10 68.76
CA PRO A 473 14.72 30.33 69.64
C PRO A 473 15.16 30.42 71.11
N THR A 474 14.23 30.75 71.99
CA THR A 474 14.38 30.66 73.46
C THR A 474 14.17 29.21 73.92
N PRO A 475 14.97 28.65 74.85
CA PRO A 475 14.87 27.25 75.25
C PRO A 475 13.78 27.01 76.30
N ARG A 476 12.93 26.00 76.07
CA ARG A 476 11.99 25.47 77.08
C ARG A 476 12.70 24.45 77.99
N ARG A 477 12.74 24.76 79.28
CA ARG A 477 13.08 23.83 80.37
C ARG A 477 11.96 22.80 80.59
N ALA A 478 12.36 21.55 80.80
CA ALA A 478 11.71 20.54 81.66
C ALA A 478 12.75 20.23 82.75
N ARG A 479 12.48 19.96 84.04
CA ARG A 479 11.30 19.59 84.86
C ARG A 479 11.73 19.81 86.35
N PRO A 480 10.88 19.68 87.39
CA PRO A 480 10.22 18.42 87.79
C PRO A 480 8.78 18.29 87.31
#